data_AF-A0A0Q9AX69-F1
#
_entry.id   AF-A0A0Q9AX69-F1
#
_cell.length_a   1.000
_cell.length_b   1.000
_cell.length_c   1.000
_cell.angle_alpha   90.00
_cell.angle_beta   90.00
_cell.angle_gamma   90.00
#
_symmetry.space_group_name_H-M   'P 1'
#
loop_
_entity.id
_entity.type
_entity.pdbx_description
1 polymer ?
#
loop_
_entity_poly.entity_id
_entity_poly.type
_entity_poly.pdbx_seq_one_letter_code
_entity_poly.pdbx_strand_id
1 'polypeptide(L)'
;MTESIDGWIWGRNLRAFLEVLSLFAGYEFDDTDWRTIQAAVQDTDDENSNLWYAYPLVGVNATLEVSLARAVGGEEMAIRVAGAETTELRLRADTLLSAFAAG
;
A
#
# COMPACT_ATOMS: atom_id res chain seq x y z
N MET A 1 15.61 -11.79 0.65
CA MET A 1 14.29 -11.13 0.69
C MET A 1 14.45 -9.88 1.52
N THR A 2 14.15 -8.73 0.95
CA THR A 2 14.21 -7.45 1.64
C THR A 2 13.05 -7.37 2.63
N GLU A 3 13.29 -6.86 3.84
CA GLU A 3 12.27 -6.68 4.88
C GLU A 3 11.15 -5.76 4.37
N SER A 4 9.89 -6.08 4.70
CA SER A 4 8.74 -5.24 4.36
C SER A 4 8.68 -4.02 5.27
N ILE A 5 8.08 -2.95 4.76
CA ILE A 5 7.75 -1.75 5.52
C ILE A 5 6.28 -1.87 5.88
N ASP A 6 6.00 -1.99 7.17
CA ASP A 6 4.65 -2.23 7.67
C ASP A 6 4.12 -0.97 8.37
N GLY A 7 2.84 -0.70 8.22
CA GLY A 7 2.20 0.45 8.87
C GLY A 7 0.69 0.46 8.67
N TRP A 8 0.06 1.56 9.03
CA TRP A 8 -1.35 1.80 8.76
C TRP A 8 -1.53 3.22 8.25
N ILE A 9 -2.63 3.45 7.54
CA ILE A 9 -3.07 4.77 7.08
C ILE A 9 -4.59 4.87 7.32
N TRP A 10 -5.15 6.08 7.25
CA TRP A 10 -6.60 6.21 7.18
C TRP A 10 -7.13 5.67 5.85
N GLY A 11 -8.22 4.90 5.87
CA GLY A 11 -8.82 4.31 4.66
C GLY A 11 -9.20 5.35 3.61
N ARG A 12 -9.65 6.55 4.04
CA ARG A 12 -9.92 7.69 3.14
C ARG A 12 -8.70 8.16 2.34
N ASN A 13 -7.49 7.87 2.81
CA ASN A 13 -6.23 8.25 2.19
C ASN A 13 -5.69 7.20 1.22
N LEU A 14 -6.30 6.01 1.12
CA LEU A 14 -5.76 4.87 0.37
C LEU A 14 -5.45 5.19 -1.09
N ARG A 15 -6.37 5.88 -1.79
CA ARG A 15 -6.15 6.25 -3.20
C ARG A 15 -4.91 7.14 -3.36
N ALA A 16 -4.85 8.22 -2.60
CA ALA A 16 -3.75 9.18 -2.68
C ALA A 16 -2.41 8.53 -2.29
N PHE A 17 -2.42 7.62 -1.30
CA PHE A 17 -1.25 6.83 -0.94
C PHE A 17 -0.75 5.98 -2.12
N LEU A 18 -1.65 5.24 -2.78
CA LEU A 18 -1.30 4.37 -3.92
C LEU A 18 -0.83 5.17 -5.13
N GLU A 19 -1.44 6.33 -5.41
CA GLU A 19 -1.00 7.23 -6.48
C GLU A 19 0.45 7.67 -6.25
N VAL A 20 0.80 8.13 -5.05
CA VAL A 20 2.17 8.58 -4.74
C VAL A 20 3.17 7.41 -4.70
N LEU A 21 2.79 6.27 -4.12
CA LEU A 21 3.65 5.09 -4.11
C LEU A 21 3.94 4.56 -5.52
N SER A 22 2.94 4.64 -6.41
CA SER A 22 3.09 4.28 -7.83
C SER A 22 4.06 5.19 -8.56
N LEU A 23 4.06 6.50 -8.25
CA LEU A 23 5.06 7.43 -8.77
C LEU A 23 6.49 7.04 -8.36
N PHE A 24 6.69 6.55 -7.12
CA PHE A 24 7.99 6.06 -6.69
C PHE A 24 8.43 4.81 -7.44
N ALA A 25 7.50 3.87 -7.68
CA ALA A 25 7.76 2.67 -8.48
C ALA A 25 7.94 2.96 -9.98
N GLY A 26 7.44 4.09 -10.47
CA GLY A 26 7.33 4.37 -11.90
C GLY A 26 6.23 3.52 -12.56
N TYR A 27 5.15 3.24 -11.83
CA TYR A 27 3.96 2.53 -12.30
C TYR A 27 2.87 3.55 -12.67
N GLU A 28 2.22 3.36 -13.82
CA GLU A 28 1.11 4.21 -14.28
C GLU A 28 -0.20 3.78 -13.61
N PHE A 29 -0.46 4.28 -12.41
CA PHE A 29 -1.69 3.98 -11.66
C PHE A 29 -2.89 4.73 -12.25
N ASP A 30 -3.94 4.01 -12.61
CA ASP A 30 -5.14 4.57 -13.23
C ASP A 30 -6.44 4.30 -12.45
N ASP A 31 -7.57 4.76 -13.01
CA ASP A 31 -8.90 4.55 -12.39
C ASP A 31 -9.36 3.08 -12.40
N THR A 32 -8.82 2.26 -13.32
CA THR A 32 -9.11 0.82 -13.40
C THR A 32 -8.42 0.09 -12.25
N ASP A 33 -7.16 0.40 -12.00
CA ASP A 33 -6.39 -0.10 -10.85
C ASP A 33 -7.10 0.28 -9.55
N TRP A 34 -7.49 1.55 -9.43
CA TRP A 34 -8.22 2.04 -8.27
C TRP A 34 -9.52 1.27 -8.02
N ARG A 35 -10.36 1.06 -9.03
CA ARG A 35 -11.62 0.31 -8.88
C ARG A 35 -11.38 -1.14 -8.47
N THR A 36 -10.34 -1.76 -9.01
CA THR A 36 -9.95 -3.14 -8.67
C THR A 36 -9.57 -3.24 -7.20
N ILE A 37 -8.68 -2.36 -6.74
CA ILE A 37 -8.24 -2.34 -5.34
C ILE A 37 -9.40 -1.99 -4.41
N GLN A 38 -10.18 -0.96 -4.74
CA GLN A 38 -11.31 -0.50 -3.92
C GLN A 38 -12.33 -1.62 -3.69
N ALA A 39 -12.62 -2.43 -4.71
CA ALA A 39 -13.49 -3.59 -4.60
C ALA A 39 -12.85 -4.69 -3.75
N ALA A 40 -11.57 -5.02 -4.01
CA ALA A 40 -10.88 -6.11 -3.34
C ALA A 40 -10.70 -5.89 -1.84
N VAL A 41 -10.44 -4.65 -1.40
CA VAL A 41 -10.25 -4.35 0.02
C VAL A 41 -11.54 -4.37 0.84
N GLN A 42 -12.73 -4.52 0.25
CA GLN A 42 -13.97 -4.58 1.05
C GLN A 42 -14.07 -5.83 1.92
N ASP A 43 -13.49 -6.94 1.46
CA ASP A 43 -13.58 -8.26 2.12
C ASP A 43 -12.28 -8.64 2.85
N THR A 44 -11.39 -7.66 3.10
CA THR A 44 -10.12 -7.89 3.81
C THR A 44 -10.23 -7.67 5.31
N ASP A 45 -9.31 -8.27 6.07
CA ASP A 45 -9.28 -8.26 7.53
C ASP A 45 -7.81 -8.34 7.98
N ASP A 46 -7.35 -7.34 8.76
CA ASP A 46 -5.96 -7.24 9.18
C ASP A 46 -5.58 -8.23 10.30
N GLU A 47 -6.56 -8.69 11.08
CA GLU A 47 -6.39 -9.73 12.11
C GLU A 47 -6.29 -11.13 11.50
N ASN A 48 -6.75 -11.32 10.26
CA ASN A 48 -6.69 -12.59 9.55
C ASN A 48 -5.68 -12.56 8.39
N SER A 49 -4.53 -13.21 8.58
CA SER A 49 -3.45 -13.26 7.58
C SER A 49 -3.84 -13.84 6.21
N ASN A 50 -4.93 -14.61 6.10
CA ASN A 50 -5.43 -15.14 4.83
C ASN A 50 -6.36 -14.16 4.08
N LEU A 51 -6.74 -13.06 4.71
CA LEU A 51 -7.67 -12.06 4.17
C LEU A 51 -6.95 -10.74 3.85
N TRP A 52 -5.65 -10.79 3.57
CA TRP A 52 -4.90 -9.67 3.03
C TRP A 52 -4.97 -9.68 1.50
N TYR A 53 -5.15 -8.51 0.89
CA TYR A 53 -5.12 -8.35 -0.56
C TYR A 53 -3.77 -7.79 -1.01
N ALA A 54 -3.07 -8.51 -1.89
CA ALA A 54 -1.80 -8.05 -2.46
C ALA A 54 -2.01 -7.48 -3.87
N TYR A 55 -1.42 -6.32 -4.13
CA TYR A 55 -1.42 -5.66 -5.44
C TYR A 55 0.01 -5.34 -5.89
N PRO A 56 0.44 -5.81 -7.08
CA PRO A 56 1.77 -5.52 -7.59
C PRO A 56 1.80 -4.18 -8.34
N LEU A 57 2.71 -3.28 -7.93
CA LEU A 57 3.09 -2.08 -8.68
C LEU A 57 4.34 -2.39 -9.50
N VAL A 58 4.17 -2.89 -10.73
CA VAL A 58 5.27 -3.26 -11.62
C VAL A 58 5.69 -2.05 -12.45
N GLY A 59 6.47 -1.16 -11.84
CA GLY A 59 6.91 0.08 -12.48
C GLY A 59 8.30 -0.01 -13.10
N VAL A 60 8.66 1.03 -13.86
CA VAL A 60 9.97 1.11 -14.54
C VAL A 60 11.15 1.32 -13.58
N ASN A 61 10.90 1.85 -12.38
CA ASN A 61 11.93 2.11 -11.37
C ASN A 61 12.05 0.97 -10.35
N ALA A 62 10.92 0.35 -9.98
CA ALA A 62 10.87 -0.73 -9.01
C ALA A 62 9.59 -1.57 -9.17
N THR A 63 9.66 -2.82 -8.72
CA THR A 63 8.48 -3.66 -8.48
C THR A 63 8.19 -3.68 -7.00
N LEU A 64 7.04 -3.12 -6.60
CA LEU A 64 6.57 -3.16 -5.22
C LEU A 64 5.37 -4.10 -5.11
N GLU A 65 5.32 -4.90 -4.05
CA GLU A 65 4.11 -5.62 -3.66
C GLU A 65 3.48 -4.88 -2.48
N VAL A 66 2.23 -4.46 -2.64
CA VAL A 66 1.49 -3.73 -1.62
C VAL A 66 0.38 -4.62 -1.09
N SER A 67 0.52 -5.05 0.16
CA SER A 67 -0.50 -5.85 0.84
C SER A 67 -1.38 -4.94 1.70
N LEU A 68 -2.69 -5.09 1.57
CA LEU A 68 -3.72 -4.21 2.11
C LEU A 68 -4.73 -5.03 2.92
N ALA A 69 -5.07 -4.57 4.12
CA ALA A 69 -6.15 -5.15 4.90
C ALA A 69 -6.88 -4.09 5.75
N ARG A 70 -8.22 -4.17 5.82
CA ARG A 70 -9.00 -3.27 6.68
C ARG A 70 -8.78 -3.59 8.14
N ALA A 71 -8.65 -2.55 8.96
CA ALA A 71 -8.65 -2.69 10.41
C ALA A 71 -10.02 -3.14 10.91
N VAL A 72 -10.07 -4.18 11.74
CA VAL A 72 -11.32 -4.61 12.39
C VAL A 72 -11.81 -3.53 13.35
N GLY A 73 -13.04 -3.06 13.15
CA GLY A 73 -13.68 -2.08 14.03
C GLY A 73 -13.19 -0.62 13.87
N GLY A 74 -12.35 -0.36 12.85
CA GLY A 74 -11.77 0.94 12.57
C GLY A 74 -12.02 1.45 11.14
N GLU A 75 -11.46 2.62 10.84
CA GLU A 75 -11.44 3.21 9.49
C GLU A 75 -10.04 3.13 8.85
N GLU A 76 -9.09 2.51 9.53
CA GLU A 76 -7.72 2.34 9.13
C GLU A 76 -7.56 1.22 8.09
N MET A 77 -6.51 1.34 7.28
CA MET A 77 -6.02 0.32 6.36
C MET A 77 -4.61 -0.06 6.81
N ALA A 78 -4.42 -1.31 7.16
CA ALA A 78 -3.11 -1.90 7.38
C ALA A 78 -2.41 -2.10 6.02
N ILE A 79 -1.15 -1.72 5.95
CA ILE A 79 -0.34 -1.71 4.73
C ILE A 79 0.97 -2.46 4.99
N ARG A 80 1.38 -3.30 4.05
CA ARG A 80 2.76 -3.80 3.95
C ARG A 80 3.30 -3.50 2.56
N VAL A 81 4.49 -2.90 2.49
CA VAL A 81 5.19 -2.62 1.23
C VAL A 81 6.45 -3.48 1.17
N ALA A 82 6.48 -4.42 0.23
CA ALA A 82 7.66 -5.23 -0.07
C ALA A 82 8.28 -4.82 -1.42
N GLY A 83 9.54 -5.19 -1.65
CA GLY A 83 10.26 -4.88 -2.90
C GLY A 83 11.00 -3.54 -2.92
N ALA A 84 11.01 -2.79 -1.80
CA ALA A 84 11.81 -1.58 -1.66
C ALA A 84 13.31 -1.90 -1.42
N GLU A 85 14.04 -2.17 -2.50
CA GLU A 85 15.42 -2.67 -2.45
C GLU A 85 16.46 -1.59 -2.12
N THR A 86 16.20 -0.31 -2.44
CA THR A 86 17.12 0.80 -2.15
C THR A 86 16.77 1.50 -0.84
N THR A 87 17.79 2.01 -0.14
CA THR A 87 17.59 2.78 1.10
C THR A 87 16.73 4.03 0.87
N GLU A 88 16.91 4.70 -0.27
CA GLU A 88 16.12 5.87 -0.64
C GLU A 88 14.63 5.53 -0.82
N LEU A 89 14.33 4.45 -1.55
CA LEU A 89 12.95 4.02 -1.77
C LEU A 89 12.29 3.56 -0.47
N ARG A 90 13.04 2.84 0.39
CA ARG A 90 12.56 2.44 1.71
C ARG A 90 12.20 3.65 2.57
N LEU A 91 13.10 4.64 2.65
CA LEU A 91 12.85 5.85 3.42
C LEU A 91 11.63 6.63 2.89
N ARG A 92 11.48 6.73 1.57
CA ARG A 92 10.33 7.39 0.94
C ARG A 92 9.01 6.66 1.25
N ALA A 93 8.97 5.35 1.13
CA ALA A 93 7.77 4.56 1.42
C ALA A 93 7.38 4.60 2.90
N ASP A 94 8.36 4.52 3.81
CA ASP A 94 8.16 4.64 5.26
C ASP A 94 7.64 6.04 5.67
N THR A 95 8.25 7.09 5.09
CA THR A 95 7.79 8.48 5.28
C THR A 95 6.37 8.68 4.75
N LEU A 96 6.04 8.07 3.61
CA LEU A 96 4.72 8.15 3.01
C LEU A 96 3.65 7.51 3.91
N LEU A 97 3.93 6.32 4.45
CA LEU A 97 3.06 5.65 5.44
C LEU A 97 2.81 6.57 6.64
N SER A 98 3.88 7.10 7.22
CA SER A 98 3.80 8.01 8.37
C SER A 98 2.96 9.26 8.08
N ALA A 99 3.12 9.85 6.89
CA ALA A 99 2.39 11.05 6.49
C ALA A 99 0.88 10.80 6.34
N PHE A 100 0.49 9.64 5.80
CA PHE A 100 -0.93 9.30 5.60
C PHE A 100 -1.60 8.68 6.85
N ALA A 101 -0.83 8.34 7.88
CA ALA A 101 -1.33 7.98 9.22
C ALA A 101 -1.66 9.21 10.08
N ALA A 102 -0.95 10.33 9.90
CA ALA A 102 -1.03 11.52 10.77
C ALA A 102 -2.22 12.47 10.49
N GLY A 103 -3.12 12.13 9.57
CA GLY A 103 -4.16 13.03 9.04
C GLY A 103 -5.58 12.79 9.56
#